data_AF-A0A955YYQ2-F1
#
_entry.id   AF-A0A955YYQ2-F1
#
_cell.length_a   1.000
_cell.length_b   1.000
_cell.length_c   1.000
_cell.angle_alpha   90.00
_cell.angle_beta   90.00
_cell.angle_gamma   90.00
#
_symmetry.space_group_name_H-M   'P 1'
#
loop_
_entity.id
_entity.type
_entity.pdbx_description
1 polymer ?
#
loop_
_entity_poly.entity_id
_entity_poly.type
_entity_poly.pdbx_seq_one_letter_code
_entity_poly.pdbx_strand_id
1 'polypeptide(L)'
;MTWIRRAAVSVALLAFLGGPTPGSIGSCSDLPSISEPQEFCVEQRALYCLRDREADRIDEDEYDACLGAVEGDCNLFNWSDDCFPPPTDLERQACISALQSRERLATPNDMIVECSFESLCGDDG
;
A
#
# COMPACT_ATOMS: atom_id res chain seq x y z
N MET A 1 -18.06 -44.79 -23.52
CA MET A 1 -18.64 -43.59 -22.88
C MET A 1 -17.74 -43.08 -21.74
N THR A 2 -16.44 -42.86 -21.99
CA THR A 2 -15.45 -42.52 -20.94
C THR A 2 -14.49 -41.39 -21.33
N TRP A 3 -14.56 -40.89 -22.57
CA TRP A 3 -13.63 -39.87 -23.08
C TRP A 3 -14.08 -38.43 -22.75
N ILE A 4 -15.38 -38.20 -22.56
CA ILE A 4 -15.94 -36.86 -22.30
C ILE A 4 -15.57 -36.35 -20.89
N ARG A 5 -15.37 -37.25 -19.92
CA ARG A 5 -15.02 -36.88 -18.53
C ARG A 5 -13.60 -36.31 -18.38
N ARG A 6 -12.69 -36.58 -19.32
CA ARG A 6 -11.31 -36.06 -19.26
C ARG A 6 -11.18 -34.62 -19.73
N ALA A 7 -12.08 -34.15 -20.60
CA ALA A 7 -12.02 -32.79 -21.12
C ALA A 7 -12.45 -31.74 -20.08
N ALA A 8 -13.38 -32.08 -19.18
CA ALA A 8 -13.91 -31.14 -18.19
C ALA A 8 -12.89 -30.77 -17.09
N VAL A 9 -11.97 -31.68 -16.75
CA VAL A 9 -10.97 -31.45 -15.71
C VAL A 9 -9.87 -30.49 -16.18
N SER A 10 -9.52 -30.54 -17.46
CA SER A 10 -8.45 -29.70 -18.02
C SER A 10 -8.81 -28.21 -18.11
N VAL A 11 -10.08 -27.90 -18.33
CA VAL A 11 -10.56 -26.50 -18.44
C VAL A 11 -10.64 -25.83 -17.05
N ALA A 12 -10.99 -26.60 -16.01
CA ALA A 12 -11.06 -26.09 -14.65
C ALA A 12 -9.68 -25.71 -14.06
N LEU A 13 -8.61 -26.39 -14.50
CA LEU A 13 -7.24 -26.13 -14.04
C LEU A 13 -6.63 -24.86 -14.65
N LEU A 14 -7.01 -24.51 -15.89
CA LEU A 14 -6.54 -23.28 -16.55
C LEU A 14 -7.19 -22.01 -15.98
N ALA A 15 -8.42 -22.11 -15.46
CA ALA A 15 -9.09 -20.97 -14.82
C ALA A 15 -8.49 -20.58 -13.46
N PHE A 16 -7.81 -21.52 -12.77
CA PHE A 16 -7.18 -21.25 -11.48
C PHE A 16 -5.80 -20.57 -11.60
N LEU A 17 -5.18 -20.59 -12.79
CA LEU A 17 -3.90 -19.94 -13.07
C LEU A 17 -4.05 -18.56 -13.72
N GLY A 18 -5.29 -18.14 -14.04
CA GLY A 18 -5.62 -16.87 -14.67
C GLY A 18 -6.23 -15.84 -13.72
N GLY A 19 -5.99 -15.96 -12.40
CA GLY A 19 -6.27 -14.85 -11.49
C GLY A 19 -5.47 -13.62 -11.93
N PRO A 20 -6.02 -12.39 -11.85
CA PRO A 20 -5.21 -11.20 -12.03
C PRO A 20 -4.08 -11.25 -11.01
N THR A 21 -2.85 -11.45 -11.50
CA THR A 21 -1.64 -11.31 -10.70
C THR A 21 -1.67 -9.94 -10.04
N PRO A 22 -1.70 -9.84 -8.70
CA PRO A 22 -1.54 -8.56 -8.04
C PRO A 22 -0.09 -8.10 -8.28
N GLY A 23 0.06 -6.93 -8.88
CA GLY A 23 1.32 -6.21 -8.98
C GLY A 23 2.30 -6.78 -10.01
N SER A 24 2.45 -6.06 -11.13
CA SER A 24 3.73 -6.06 -11.84
C SER A 24 4.80 -5.56 -10.87
N ILE A 25 5.51 -6.47 -10.21
CA ILE A 25 6.79 -6.17 -9.58
C ILE A 25 7.72 -5.74 -10.71
N GLY A 26 8.18 -4.50 -10.64
CA GLY A 26 9.06 -3.87 -11.62
C GLY A 26 10.21 -4.77 -12.03
N SER A 27 10.50 -4.74 -13.32
CA SER A 27 11.66 -5.36 -13.95
C SER A 27 12.91 -5.19 -13.08
N CYS A 28 13.67 -6.27 -12.85
CA CYS A 28 14.95 -6.28 -12.12
C CYS A 28 16.09 -5.49 -12.82
N SER A 29 15.74 -4.48 -13.63
CA SER A 29 16.67 -3.65 -14.39
C SER A 29 16.37 -2.15 -14.28
N ASP A 30 15.29 -1.75 -13.61
CA ASP A 30 14.97 -0.33 -13.42
C ASP A 30 15.70 0.20 -12.18
N LEU A 31 16.39 1.33 -12.37
CA LEU A 31 16.96 2.13 -11.29
C LEU A 31 15.88 2.41 -10.23
N PRO A 32 16.23 2.56 -8.94
CA PRO A 32 15.25 2.87 -7.90
C PRO A 32 14.51 4.15 -8.32
N SER A 33 13.24 3.98 -8.68
CA SER A 33 12.36 5.09 -9.03
C SER A 33 12.04 5.82 -7.72
N ILE A 34 12.30 7.13 -7.73
CA ILE A 34 12.02 8.02 -6.61
C ILE A 34 10.51 8.14 -6.51
N SER A 35 9.97 7.88 -5.33
CA SER A 35 8.54 7.96 -5.12
C SER A 35 8.03 9.41 -5.27
N GLU A 36 6.94 9.57 -6.02
CA GLU A 36 6.22 10.85 -6.08
C GLU A 36 5.64 11.17 -4.68
N PRO A 37 6.12 12.23 -4.00
CA PRO A 37 5.80 12.47 -2.59
C PRO A 37 4.30 12.69 -2.37
N GLN A 38 3.67 13.46 -3.26
CA GLN A 38 2.25 13.79 -3.14
C GLN A 38 1.36 12.55 -3.30
N GLU A 39 1.67 11.69 -4.27
CA GLU A 39 0.94 10.44 -4.48
C GLU A 39 1.04 9.53 -3.25
N PHE A 40 2.25 9.39 -2.69
CA PHE A 40 2.45 8.64 -1.45
C PHE A 40 1.62 9.19 -0.30
N CYS A 41 1.66 10.51 -0.07
CA CYS A 41 0.90 11.14 1.00
C CYS A 41 -0.60 10.84 0.89
N VAL A 42 -1.16 10.99 -0.33
CA VAL A 42 -2.59 10.74 -0.56
C VAL A 42 -2.94 9.29 -0.28
N GLU A 43 -2.14 8.35 -0.80
CA GLU A 43 -2.38 6.92 -0.59
C GLU A 43 -2.25 6.54 0.89
N GLN A 44 -1.19 6.98 1.56
CA GLN A 44 -0.93 6.71 2.98
C GLN A 44 -2.05 7.23 3.86
N ARG A 45 -2.46 8.50 3.68
CA ARG A 45 -3.49 9.11 4.52
C ARG A 45 -4.87 8.53 4.29
N ALA A 46 -5.23 8.20 3.04
CA ALA A 46 -6.47 7.48 2.77
C ALA A 46 -6.50 6.11 3.48
N LEU A 47 -5.37 5.40 3.52
CA LEU A 47 -5.26 4.14 4.26
C LEU A 47 -5.33 4.34 5.78
N TYR A 48 -4.81 5.43 6.34
CA TYR A 48 -5.00 5.76 7.75
C TYR A 48 -6.49 5.92 8.09
N CYS A 49 -7.23 6.71 7.30
CA CYS A 49 -8.67 6.88 7.47
C CYS A 49 -9.40 5.52 7.42
N LEU A 50 -9.09 4.71 6.40
CA LEU A 50 -9.71 3.39 6.25
C LEU A 50 -9.42 2.49 7.45
N ARG A 51 -8.16 2.43 7.89
CA ARG A 51 -7.77 1.59 9.03
C ARG A 51 -8.43 2.03 10.33
N ASP A 52 -8.51 3.32 10.57
CA ASP A 52 -9.13 3.84 11.79
C ASP A 52 -10.64 3.54 11.81
N ARG A 53 -11.31 3.60 10.65
CA ARG A 53 -12.70 3.18 10.53
C ARG A 53 -12.85 1.68 10.76
N GLU A 54 -12.05 0.85 10.09
CA GLU A 54 -12.12 -0.62 10.23
C GLU A 54 -11.75 -1.10 11.65
N ALA A 55 -10.97 -0.31 12.38
CA ALA A 55 -10.62 -0.55 13.78
C ALA A 55 -11.64 0.04 14.79
N ASP A 56 -12.78 0.56 14.32
CA ASP A 56 -13.81 1.25 15.12
C ASP A 56 -13.24 2.40 15.99
N ARG A 57 -12.17 3.07 15.53
CA ARG A 57 -11.58 4.25 16.20
C ARG A 57 -12.26 5.55 15.81
N ILE A 58 -12.85 5.57 14.61
CA ILE A 58 -13.63 6.68 14.07
C ILE A 58 -14.95 6.13 13.52
N ASP A 59 -16.00 6.94 13.54
CA ASP A 59 -17.27 6.60 12.90
C ASP A 59 -17.31 6.98 11.41
N GLU A 60 -18.46 6.78 10.75
CA GLU A 60 -18.61 7.05 9.31
C GLU A 60 -18.53 8.54 8.98
N ASP A 61 -19.07 9.41 9.84
CA ASP A 61 -19.03 10.87 9.62
C ASP A 61 -17.57 11.38 9.76
N GLU A 62 -16.83 10.83 10.75
CA GLU A 62 -15.41 11.10 10.93
C GLU A 62 -14.54 10.52 9.80
N TYR A 63 -14.90 9.35 9.25
CA TYR A 63 -14.22 8.76 8.10
C TYR A 63 -14.36 9.63 6.84
N ASP A 64 -15.57 10.10 6.53
CA ASP A 64 -15.82 11.00 5.39
C ASP A 64 -15.06 12.32 5.56
N ALA A 65 -15.05 12.88 6.77
CA ALA A 65 -14.26 14.06 7.09
C ALA A 65 -12.75 13.82 6.94
N CYS A 66 -12.26 12.65 7.36
CA CYS A 66 -10.87 12.24 7.22
C CYS A 66 -10.47 12.18 5.74
N LEU A 67 -11.24 11.49 4.90
CA LEU A 67 -10.99 11.42 3.46
C LEU A 67 -11.07 12.79 2.78
N GLY A 68 -12.05 13.62 3.16
CA GLY A 68 -12.22 14.97 2.63
C GLY A 68 -11.04 15.90 2.93
N ALA A 69 -10.30 15.64 4.00
CA ALA A 69 -9.11 16.42 4.35
C ALA A 69 -7.85 16.00 3.55
N VAL A 70 -7.77 14.74 3.07
CA VAL A 70 -6.55 14.15 2.48
C VAL A 70 -5.96 15.01 1.35
N GLU A 71 -6.79 15.45 0.40
CA GLU A 71 -6.30 16.23 -0.75
C GLU A 71 -5.67 17.57 -0.31
N GLY A 72 -6.31 18.26 0.63
CA GLY A 72 -5.81 19.53 1.16
C GLY A 72 -4.53 19.36 1.98
N ASP A 73 -4.50 18.30 2.79
CA ASP A 73 -3.38 17.96 3.67
C ASP A 73 -2.13 17.50 2.91
N CYS A 74 -2.32 16.84 1.77
CA CYS A 74 -1.24 16.37 0.91
C CYS A 74 -0.92 17.35 -0.23
N ASN A 75 -1.61 18.48 -0.31
CA ASN A 75 -1.31 19.50 -1.29
C ASN A 75 0.09 20.08 -1.01
N LEU A 76 0.95 20.07 -2.03
CA LEU A 76 2.35 20.48 -1.93
C LEU A 76 3.21 19.63 -0.97
N PHE A 77 2.74 18.43 -0.61
CA PHE A 77 3.56 17.52 0.18
C PHE A 77 4.86 17.21 -0.55
N ASN A 78 5.97 17.26 0.19
CA ASN A 78 7.29 16.89 -0.27
C ASN A 78 8.06 16.21 0.86
N TRP A 79 9.07 15.43 0.51
CA TRP A 79 9.98 14.83 1.49
C TRP A 79 10.77 15.93 2.22
N SER A 80 11.05 15.71 3.51
CA SER A 80 11.91 16.61 4.29
C SER A 80 13.31 16.67 3.66
N ASP A 81 14.00 17.80 3.81
CA ASP A 81 15.42 17.91 3.42
C ASP A 81 16.31 16.92 4.22
N ASP A 82 15.87 16.53 5.42
CA ASP A 82 16.49 15.49 6.25
C ASP A 82 16.28 14.07 5.69
N CYS A 83 15.40 13.93 4.70
CA CYS A 83 15.08 12.68 4.00
C CYS A 83 15.80 12.67 2.65
N PHE A 84 17.13 12.81 2.67
CA PHE A 84 17.98 12.72 1.49
C PHE A 84 18.96 11.56 1.65
N PRO A 85 18.90 10.52 0.78
CA PRO A 85 18.06 10.41 -0.40
C PRO A 85 16.55 10.25 -0.06
N PRO A 86 15.64 10.71 -0.94
CA PRO A 86 14.21 10.49 -0.75
C PRO A 86 13.87 8.99 -0.82
N PRO A 87 12.74 8.57 -0.23
CA PRO A 87 12.35 7.17 -0.17
C PRO A 87 12.15 6.59 -1.57
N THR A 88 12.68 5.38 -1.74
CA THR A 88 12.48 4.56 -2.92
C THR A 88 11.05 4.06 -3.02
N ASP A 89 10.62 3.69 -4.22
CA ASP A 89 9.34 3.01 -4.43
C ASP A 89 9.19 1.71 -3.61
N LEU A 90 10.29 1.04 -3.28
CA LEU A 90 10.27 -0.18 -2.47
C LEU A 90 9.93 0.11 -0.99
N GLU A 91 10.57 1.12 -0.40
CA GLU A 91 10.29 1.56 0.98
C GLU A 91 8.86 2.08 1.09
N ARG A 92 8.40 2.86 0.09
CA ARG A 92 7.02 3.30 0.00
C ARG A 92 6.04 2.12 0.01
N GLN A 93 6.28 1.13 -0.86
CA GLN A 93 5.41 -0.05 -0.97
C GLN A 93 5.40 -0.89 0.31
N ALA A 94 6.51 -0.94 1.04
CA ALA A 94 6.56 -1.62 2.33
C ALA A 94 5.62 -0.96 3.34
N CYS A 95 5.62 0.37 3.44
CA CYS A 95 4.66 1.12 4.26
C CYS A 95 3.21 0.87 3.81
N ILE A 96 2.90 1.03 2.52
CA ILE A 96 1.53 0.83 2.01
C ILE A 96 1.03 -0.61 2.28
N SER A 97 1.88 -1.60 2.05
CA SER A 97 1.56 -3.01 2.33
C SER A 97 1.33 -3.27 3.81
N ALA A 98 2.12 -2.63 4.68
CA ALA A 98 1.94 -2.71 6.12
C ALA A 98 0.59 -2.13 6.57
N LEU A 99 0.15 -1.03 5.95
CA LEU A 99 -1.14 -0.40 6.23
C LEU A 99 -2.34 -1.22 5.74
N GLN A 100 -2.20 -1.90 4.61
CA GLN A 100 -3.24 -2.79 4.10
C GLN A 100 -3.36 -4.10 4.90
N SER A 101 -2.39 -4.43 5.75
CA SER A 101 -2.40 -5.65 6.55
C SER A 101 -3.50 -5.65 7.61
N ARG A 102 -4.44 -6.62 7.48
CA ARG A 102 -5.50 -6.86 8.47
C ARG A 102 -4.96 -7.32 9.82
N GLU A 103 -3.84 -8.02 9.84
CA GLU A 103 -3.21 -8.49 11.09
C GLU A 103 -2.75 -7.33 11.96
N ARG A 104 -2.49 -6.18 11.35
CA ARG A 104 -2.03 -4.96 12.02
C ARG A 104 -3.15 -3.95 12.25
N LEU A 105 -4.41 -4.30 12.05
CA LEU A 105 -5.52 -3.36 12.18
C LEU A 105 -5.60 -2.74 13.58
N ALA A 106 -5.35 -3.55 14.62
CA ALA A 106 -5.31 -3.09 16.00
C ALA A 106 -4.11 -2.17 16.31
N THR A 107 -3.06 -2.18 15.49
CA THR A 107 -1.88 -1.34 15.66
C THR A 107 -2.19 0.11 15.28
N PRO A 108 -1.92 1.10 16.16
CA PRO A 108 -2.01 2.51 15.82
C PRO A 108 -1.14 2.87 14.61
N ASN A 109 -1.59 3.82 13.79
CA ASN A 109 -0.93 4.17 12.52
C ASN A 109 0.50 4.72 12.73
N ASP A 110 0.75 5.43 13.83
CA ASP A 110 2.05 5.96 14.24
C ASP A 110 3.02 4.87 14.75
N MET A 111 2.53 3.67 15.04
CA MET A 111 3.32 2.52 15.47
C MET A 111 3.65 1.54 14.32
N ILE A 112 3.27 1.86 13.08
CA ILE A 112 3.62 1.06 11.90
C ILE A 112 5.06 1.39 11.52
N VAL A 113 5.98 0.51 11.91
CA VAL A 113 7.43 0.71 11.74
C VAL A 113 7.78 1.00 10.28
N GLU A 114 7.19 0.29 9.32
CA GLU A 114 7.48 0.49 7.89
C GLU A 114 7.09 1.88 7.36
N CYS A 115 6.21 2.61 8.07
CA CYS A 115 5.82 3.98 7.74
C CYS A 115 6.55 5.02 8.60
N SER A 116 7.46 4.60 9.46
CA SER A 116 8.27 5.52 10.27
C SER A 116 9.25 6.30 9.38
N PHE A 117 9.62 7.49 9.83
CA PHE A 117 10.64 8.31 9.16
C PHE A 117 11.95 7.54 8.96
N GLU A 118 12.40 6.81 9.99
CA GLU A 118 13.62 6.00 9.94
C GLU A 118 13.56 4.90 8.87
N SER A 119 12.40 4.26 8.70
CA SER A 119 12.23 3.20 7.68
C SER A 119 12.02 3.73 6.27
N LEU A 120 11.45 4.92 6.11
CA LEU A 120 11.22 5.54 4.79
C LEU A 120 12.46 6.29 4.28
N CYS A 121 13.12 7.04 5.15
CA CYS A 121 14.22 7.92 4.79
C CYS A 121 15.60 7.31 5.01
N GLY A 122 15.68 6.18 5.71
CA GLY A 122 16.94 5.50 6.02
C GLY A 122 17.82 6.30 6.99
N ASP A 123 18.43 5.61 7.96
CA ASP A 123 19.70 6.07 8.52
C ASP A 123 20.78 5.47 7.61
N ASP A 124 21.20 6.25 6.59
CA ASP A 124 22.40 5.92 5.81
C ASP A 124 23.60 6.05 6.77
N GLY A 125 23.89 4.98 7.51
CA GLY A 125 25.07 4.88 8.38
C GLY A 125 26.38 5.12 7.66
#